data_AF-A0A1G4Q1Q5-F1
#
_entry.id   AF-A0A1G4Q1Q5-F1
#
_cell.length_a   1.000
_cell.length_b   1.000
_cell.length_c   1.000
_cell.angle_alpha   90.00
_cell.angle_beta   90.00
_cell.angle_gamma   90.00
#
_symmetry.space_group_name_H-M   'P 1'
#
loop_
_entity.id
_entity.type
_entity.pdbx_description
1 polymer ?
#
loop_
_entity_poly.entity_id
_entity_poly.type
_entity_poly.pdbx_seq_one_letter_code
_entity_poly.pdbx_strand_id
1 'polypeptide(L)'
;MYSSYPESYFQKLNDYLKWQTNRIRSLENKVELLSKELESLKKQRGVTIERIEYKFDQLKVEKLDGTLNVGLSPAGLGEQSVQDMEVGGETIRTNAARSESFARIQQQVTDYLQQSCPAELVQLEEKYQVKLDEDATESIIGDLQGQIGQRIDYYLKYGIDPDVVILTTEQEQGITDKVIRDIRLGLEQYFLKRKSEGGDPNESAGGE
;
A
#
# COMPACT_ATOMS: atom_id res chain seq x y z
N MET A 1 -3.32 -54.99 -27.34
CA MET A 1 -3.41 -53.52 -27.19
C MET A 1 -2.52 -53.11 -26.04
N TYR A 2 -1.30 -52.65 -26.30
CA TYR A 2 -0.35 -52.24 -25.25
C TYR A 2 0.01 -50.76 -25.39
N SER A 3 -0.45 -49.99 -24.41
CA SER A 3 0.10 -48.78 -23.80
C SER A 3 0.99 -47.85 -24.64
N SER A 4 0.35 -46.85 -25.29
CA SER A 4 0.99 -45.63 -25.83
C SER A 4 1.12 -44.50 -24.80
N TYR A 5 0.85 -44.79 -23.52
CA TYR A 5 0.86 -43.80 -22.44
C TYR A 5 2.25 -43.24 -22.06
N PRO A 6 3.37 -44.00 -22.12
CA PRO A 6 4.68 -43.47 -21.73
C PRO A 6 5.16 -42.36 -22.67
N GLU A 7 4.95 -42.53 -23.98
CA GLU A 7 5.44 -41.61 -25.01
C GLU A 7 4.76 -40.23 -24.90
N SER A 8 3.45 -40.19 -24.62
CA SER A 8 2.71 -38.94 -24.43
C SER A 8 3.15 -38.19 -23.17
N TYR A 9 3.52 -38.90 -22.11
CA TYR A 9 4.02 -38.29 -20.88
C TYR A 9 5.39 -37.63 -21.11
N PHE A 10 6.30 -38.33 -21.80
CA PHE A 10 7.62 -37.79 -22.14
C PHE A 10 7.54 -36.54 -23.03
N GLN A 11 6.62 -36.51 -23.99
CA GLN A 11 6.39 -35.34 -24.83
C GLN A 11 5.91 -34.13 -24.00
N LYS A 12 4.89 -34.33 -23.14
CA LYS A 12 4.39 -33.27 -22.26
C LYS A 12 5.46 -32.75 -21.30
N LEU A 13 6.29 -33.64 -20.77
CA LEU A 13 7.41 -33.26 -19.91
C LEU A 13 8.45 -32.43 -20.67
N ASN A 14 8.78 -32.81 -21.91
CA ASN A 14 9.73 -32.09 -22.75
C ASN A 14 9.21 -30.68 -23.08
N ASP A 15 7.92 -30.55 -23.41
CA ASP A 15 7.29 -29.27 -23.67
C ASP A 15 7.27 -28.37 -22.43
N TYR A 16 6.99 -28.95 -21.27
CA TYR A 16 7.03 -28.23 -20.00
C TYR A 16 8.45 -27.75 -19.66
N LEU A 17 9.48 -28.59 -19.86
CA LEU A 17 10.88 -28.21 -19.68
C LEU A 17 11.32 -27.10 -20.64
N LYS A 18 10.90 -27.16 -21.91
CA LYS A 18 11.15 -26.09 -22.89
C LYS A 18 10.49 -24.79 -22.45
N TRP A 19 9.23 -24.86 -22.02
CA TRP A 19 8.51 -23.69 -21.51
C TRP A 19 9.21 -23.09 -20.29
N GLN A 20 9.62 -23.91 -19.32
CA GLN A 20 10.37 -23.46 -18.16
C GLN A 20 11.70 -22.81 -18.55
N THR A 21 12.46 -23.42 -19.47
CA THR A 21 13.74 -22.88 -19.95
C THR A 21 13.55 -21.51 -20.60
N ASN A 22 12.51 -21.36 -21.43
CA ASN A 22 12.20 -20.07 -22.05
C ASN A 22 11.77 -19.03 -21.02
N ARG A 23 11.02 -19.45 -19.99
CA ARG A 23 10.61 -18.57 -18.89
C ARG A 23 11.82 -18.10 -18.07
N ILE A 24 12.75 -19.00 -17.76
CA ILE A 24 13.99 -18.68 -17.04
C ILE A 24 14.81 -17.66 -17.84
N ARG A 25 15.05 -17.92 -19.14
CA ARG A 25 15.79 -16.96 -20.00
C ARG A 25 15.13 -15.59 -20.06
N SER A 26 13.80 -15.53 -20.13
CA SER A 26 13.07 -14.25 -20.12
C SER A 26 13.27 -13.50 -18.80
N LEU A 27 13.29 -14.21 -17.68
CA LEU A 27 13.54 -13.62 -16.36
C LEU A 27 14.98 -13.15 -16.22
N GLU A 28 15.96 -13.95 -16.65
CA GLU A 28 17.39 -13.58 -16.67
C GLU A 28 17.62 -12.29 -17.46
N ASN A 29 17.04 -12.19 -18.66
CA ASN A 29 17.13 -10.97 -19.48
C ASN A 29 16.52 -9.74 -18.80
N LYS A 30 15.39 -9.90 -18.09
CA LYS A 30 14.77 -8.80 -17.34
C LYS A 30 15.64 -8.36 -16.17
N VAL A 31 16.24 -9.29 -15.44
CA VAL A 31 17.17 -9.00 -14.34
C VAL A 31 18.41 -8.27 -14.86
N GLU A 32 18.94 -8.68 -16.01
CA GLU A 32 20.08 -8.00 -16.63
C GLU A 32 19.71 -6.56 -17.06
N LEU A 33 18.53 -6.36 -17.64
CA LEU A 33 18.05 -5.04 -18.05
C LEU A 33 17.86 -4.11 -16.85
N LEU A 34 17.20 -4.59 -15.78
CA LEU A 34 17.04 -3.82 -14.53
C LEU A 34 18.38 -3.48 -13.89
N SER A 35 19.35 -4.41 -13.93
CA SER A 35 20.70 -4.16 -13.41
C SER A 35 21.41 -3.06 -14.19
N LYS A 36 21.25 -3.03 -15.53
CA LYS A 36 21.79 -1.96 -16.38
C LYS A 36 21.13 -0.61 -16.12
N GLU A 37 19.81 -0.58 -15.91
CA GLU A 37 19.08 0.64 -15.55
C GLU A 37 19.49 1.19 -14.18
N LEU A 38 19.71 0.32 -13.19
CA LEU A 38 20.24 0.75 -11.89
C LEU A 38 21.63 1.37 -12.01
N GLU A 39 22.51 0.77 -12.82
CA GLU A 39 23.86 1.30 -13.02
C GLU A 39 23.86 2.63 -13.81
N SER A 40 22.93 2.84 -14.74
CA SER A 40 22.79 4.13 -15.43
C SER A 40 22.25 5.22 -14.51
N LEU A 41 21.27 4.90 -13.66
CA LEU A 41 20.72 5.80 -12.64
C LEU A 41 21.77 6.21 -11.59
N LYS A 42 22.58 5.25 -11.12
CA LYS A 42 23.70 5.56 -10.20
C LYS A 42 24.70 6.53 -10.82
N LYS A 43 25.01 6.38 -12.12
CA LYS A 43 25.92 7.28 -12.83
C LYS A 43 25.34 8.68 -13.03
N GLN A 44 24.01 8.81 -13.20
CA GLN A 44 23.35 10.12 -13.32
C GLN A 44 23.29 10.90 -12.01
N ARG A 45 23.29 10.24 -10.84
CA ARG A 45 23.30 10.92 -9.52
C ARG A 45 24.66 11.51 -9.10
N GLY A 46 25.64 11.54 -10.00
CA GLY A 46 26.89 12.32 -9.83
C GLY A 46 26.70 13.82 -10.08
N VAL A 47 25.72 14.46 -9.44
CA VAL A 47 25.64 15.92 -9.40
C VAL A 47 26.23 16.36 -8.06
N THR A 48 27.45 16.88 -8.14
CA THR A 48 28.15 17.58 -7.06
C THR A 48 27.21 18.61 -6.43
N ILE A 49 26.88 18.44 -5.15
CA ILE A 49 26.14 19.43 -4.38
C ILE A 49 27.08 20.63 -4.20
N GLU A 50 27.02 21.59 -5.12
CA GLU A 50 27.61 22.90 -4.91
C GLU A 50 26.86 23.58 -3.76
N ARG A 51 27.63 23.94 -2.73
CA ARG A 51 27.20 24.54 -1.47
C ARG A 51 26.27 25.74 -1.72
N ILE A 52 24.97 25.58 -1.45
CA ILE A 52 24.01 26.68 -1.46
C ILE A 52 24.27 27.51 -0.20
N GLU A 53 25.11 28.54 -0.29
CA GLU A 53 25.22 29.55 0.77
C GLU A 53 23.97 30.44 0.76
N TYR A 54 23.08 30.14 1.70
CA TYR A 54 21.90 30.94 1.99
C TYR A 54 22.32 32.18 2.79
N LYS A 55 22.23 33.38 2.19
CA LYS A 55 22.33 34.65 2.92
C LYS A 55 21.03 34.89 3.70
N PHE A 56 21.11 34.69 5.01
CA PHE A 56 20.06 35.02 5.97
C PHE A 56 19.90 36.54 6.04
N ASP A 57 18.87 37.09 5.38
CA ASP A 57 18.44 38.47 5.65
C ASP A 57 17.54 38.44 6.89
N GLN A 58 17.93 39.18 7.93
CA GLN A 58 17.28 39.12 9.24
C GLN A 58 15.91 39.78 9.19
N LEU A 59 14.85 38.98 9.01
CA LEU A 59 13.50 39.42 9.29
C LEU A 59 13.30 39.49 10.83
N LYS A 60 13.26 40.71 11.36
CA LYS A 60 13.01 40.99 12.78
C LYS A 60 11.53 40.70 13.08
N VAL A 61 11.27 39.57 13.74
CA VAL A 61 9.92 39.22 14.22
C VAL A 61 9.70 39.92 15.57
N GLU A 62 8.85 40.94 15.58
CA GLU A 62 8.29 41.47 16.82
C GLU A 62 7.28 40.47 17.38
N LYS A 63 7.35 40.22 18.70
CA LYS A 63 6.45 39.31 19.40
C LYS A 63 5.02 39.84 19.35
N LEU A 64 4.15 39.15 18.62
CA LEU A 64 2.71 39.26 18.79
C LEU A 64 2.26 38.16 19.74
N ASP A 65 2.10 38.56 21.00
CA ASP A 65 1.42 37.81 22.04
C ASP A 65 -0.05 37.62 21.60
N GLY A 66 -0.42 36.38 21.31
CA GLY A 66 -1.74 36.05 20.78
C GLY A 66 -2.02 34.56 20.93
N THR A 67 -2.70 34.20 22.00
CA THR A 67 -3.16 32.84 22.28
C THR A 67 -4.18 32.43 21.22
N LEU A 68 -3.79 31.57 20.27
CA LEU A 68 -4.71 30.95 19.33
C LEU A 68 -4.93 29.48 19.73
N ASN A 69 -5.97 29.27 20.53
CA ASN A 69 -6.59 27.95 20.70
C ASN A 69 -7.28 27.58 19.38
N VAL A 70 -6.66 26.73 18.57
CA VAL A 70 -7.41 25.87 17.63
C VAL A 70 -7.31 24.46 18.14
N GLY A 71 -8.26 24.12 19.02
CA GLY A 71 -8.58 22.74 19.31
C GLY A 71 -9.25 22.13 18.09
N LEU A 72 -8.57 21.18 17.46
CA LEU A 72 -9.17 20.05 16.78
C LEU A 72 -8.29 18.85 17.09
N SER A 73 -8.58 18.20 18.21
CA SER A 73 -8.33 16.78 18.33
C SER A 73 -9.33 16.06 17.43
N PRO A 74 -8.92 15.28 16.42
CA PRO A 74 -9.73 14.18 15.95
C PRO A 74 -9.66 13.14 17.07
N ALA A 75 -10.76 13.03 17.81
CA ALA A 75 -10.98 11.92 18.72
C ALA A 75 -10.73 10.61 17.97
N GLY A 76 -9.79 9.79 18.46
CA GLY A 76 -9.63 8.43 17.93
C GLY A 76 -8.24 7.79 17.95
N LEU A 77 -7.20 8.43 18.49
CA LEU A 77 -5.91 7.76 18.67
C LEU A 77 -5.64 7.55 20.16
N GLY A 78 -5.69 6.27 20.53
CA GLY A 78 -5.53 5.77 21.88
C GLY A 78 -4.27 6.29 22.56
N GLU A 79 -4.44 6.47 23.85
CA GLU A 79 -3.48 6.77 24.91
C GLU A 79 -2.12 6.07 24.81
N GLN A 80 -1.23 6.36 23.86
CA GLN A 80 0.21 6.00 23.95
C GLN A 80 1.12 6.90 23.09
N SER A 81 1.12 8.22 23.30
CA SER A 81 2.23 9.06 22.76
C SER A 81 2.40 10.44 23.43
N VAL A 82 1.93 10.63 24.66
CA VAL A 82 2.27 11.84 25.46
C VAL A 82 3.51 11.58 26.32
N GLN A 83 4.56 11.05 25.69
CA GLN A 83 5.90 10.96 26.28
C GLN A 83 6.91 11.26 25.18
N ASP A 84 6.92 12.49 24.69
CA ASP A 84 8.20 13.11 24.32
C ASP A 84 8.06 14.64 24.24
N MET A 85 8.09 15.27 25.42
CA MET A 85 8.36 16.69 25.54
C MET A 85 9.84 16.81 25.93
N GLU A 86 10.74 16.74 24.94
CA GLU A 86 12.16 16.99 25.16
C GLU A 86 12.76 17.97 24.13
N VAL A 87 13.53 18.89 24.70
CA VAL A 87 14.06 20.15 24.18
C VAL A 87 15.22 19.89 23.22
N GLY A 88 15.15 20.38 21.97
CA GLY A 88 16.29 20.25 21.05
C GLY A 88 16.04 20.46 19.55
N GLY A 89 14.81 20.71 19.11
CA GLY A 89 14.50 21.01 17.70
C GLY A 89 14.61 19.82 16.72
N GLU A 90 15.38 18.78 17.03
CA GLU A 90 15.46 17.55 16.23
C GLU A 90 14.19 16.68 16.33
N THR A 91 13.67 16.45 17.54
CA THR A 91 12.40 15.73 17.79
C THR A 91 11.18 16.41 17.16
N ILE A 92 11.18 17.75 17.08
CA ILE A 92 10.10 18.51 16.43
C ILE A 92 10.15 18.32 14.90
N ARG A 93 11.36 18.33 14.32
CA ARG A 93 11.56 18.12 12.88
C ARG A 93 11.18 16.71 12.44
N THR A 94 11.50 15.70 13.25
CA THR A 94 11.19 14.29 12.94
C THR A 94 9.68 14.03 12.94
N ASN A 95 8.96 14.58 13.91
CA ASN A 95 7.51 14.45 14.01
C ASN A 95 6.79 15.18 12.87
N ALA A 96 7.23 16.40 12.53
CA ALA A 96 6.66 17.16 11.42
C ALA A 96 6.85 16.45 10.07
N ALA A 97 8.06 15.99 9.75
CA ALA A 97 8.34 15.28 8.49
C ALA A 97 7.53 13.98 8.37
N ARG A 98 7.42 13.21 9.47
CA ARG A 98 6.62 11.98 9.50
C ARG A 98 5.12 12.29 9.36
N SER A 99 4.63 13.36 9.96
CA SER A 99 3.25 13.83 9.81
C SER A 99 2.94 14.25 8.37
N GLU A 100 3.89 14.88 7.67
CA GLU A 100 3.72 15.24 6.26
C GLU A 100 3.70 14.00 5.35
N SER A 101 4.61 13.04 5.56
CA SER A 101 4.60 11.77 4.84
C SER A 101 3.30 11.00 5.07
N PHE A 102 2.81 10.96 6.31
CA PHE A 102 1.51 10.37 6.63
C PHE A 102 0.38 11.01 5.82
N ALA A 103 0.32 12.35 5.80
CA ALA A 103 -0.72 13.07 5.06
C ALA A 103 -0.67 12.78 3.55
N ARG A 104 0.52 12.75 2.95
CA ARG A 104 0.70 12.41 1.52
C ARG A 104 0.23 10.99 1.21
N ILE A 105 0.65 10.01 2.01
CA ILE A 105 0.24 8.61 1.85
C ILE A 105 -1.27 8.48 2.02
N GLN A 106 -1.84 9.11 3.07
CA GLN A 106 -3.28 9.07 3.33
C GLN A 106 -4.07 9.64 2.15
N GLN A 107 -3.63 10.75 1.57
CA GLN A 107 -4.27 11.32 0.39
C GLN A 107 -4.23 10.36 -0.80
N GLN A 108 -3.07 9.78 -1.12
CA GLN A 108 -2.94 8.82 -2.23
C GLN A 108 -3.85 7.59 -2.05
N VAL A 109 -3.93 7.05 -0.83
CA VAL A 109 -4.79 5.90 -0.55
C VAL A 109 -6.28 6.30 -0.61
N THR A 110 -6.62 7.52 -0.17
CA THR A 110 -7.99 8.05 -0.25
C THR A 110 -8.41 8.25 -1.72
N ASP A 111 -7.53 8.79 -2.55
CA ASP A 111 -7.77 8.96 -3.99
C ASP A 111 -8.01 7.59 -4.66
N TYR A 112 -7.23 6.58 -4.29
CA TYR A 112 -7.45 5.20 -4.73
C TYR A 112 -8.83 4.66 -4.32
N LEU A 113 -9.23 4.86 -3.06
CA LEU A 113 -10.53 4.43 -2.55
C LEU A 113 -11.71 5.10 -3.27
N GLN A 114 -11.56 6.36 -3.70
CA GLN A 114 -12.63 7.09 -4.37
C GLN A 114 -12.68 6.80 -5.88
N GLN A 115 -11.53 6.65 -6.54
CA GLN A 115 -11.48 6.58 -8.00
C GLN A 115 -11.38 5.15 -8.54
N SER A 116 -10.59 4.29 -7.89
CA SER A 116 -10.27 2.95 -8.39
C SER A 116 -11.08 1.86 -7.69
N CYS A 117 -11.27 1.98 -6.38
CA CYS A 117 -11.97 0.96 -5.58
C CYS A 117 -13.40 0.65 -6.06
N PRO A 118 -14.25 1.62 -6.47
CA PRO A 118 -15.59 1.30 -6.96
C PRO A 118 -15.57 0.38 -8.19
N ALA A 119 -14.65 0.64 -9.14
CA ALA A 119 -14.50 -0.21 -10.32
C ALA A 119 -13.97 -1.62 -9.97
N GLU A 120 -13.11 -1.74 -8.96
CA GLU A 120 -12.64 -3.04 -8.45
C GLU A 120 -13.74 -3.80 -7.71
N LEU A 121 -14.61 -3.12 -6.97
CA LEU A 121 -15.76 -3.75 -6.31
C LEU A 121 -16.69 -4.40 -7.34
N VAL A 122 -17.03 -3.73 -8.43
CA VAL A 122 -17.84 -4.30 -9.52
C VAL A 122 -17.19 -5.57 -10.10
N GLN A 123 -15.86 -5.57 -10.27
CA GLN A 123 -15.15 -6.78 -10.74
C GLN A 123 -15.21 -7.92 -9.73
N LEU A 124 -15.15 -7.62 -8.42
CA LEU A 124 -15.29 -8.61 -7.36
C LEU A 124 -16.73 -9.16 -7.28
N GLU A 125 -17.74 -8.32 -7.47
CA GLU A 125 -19.14 -8.74 -7.56
C GLU A 125 -19.34 -9.79 -8.66
N GLU A 126 -18.81 -9.52 -9.86
CA GLU A 126 -18.86 -10.45 -10.99
C GLU A 126 -18.08 -11.74 -10.71
N LYS A 127 -16.85 -11.61 -10.18
CA LYS A 127 -15.95 -12.74 -9.88
C LYS A 127 -16.53 -13.69 -8.84
N TYR A 128 -17.14 -13.16 -7.79
CA TYR A 128 -17.68 -13.94 -6.67
C TYR A 128 -19.19 -14.18 -6.78
N GLN A 129 -19.86 -13.61 -7.79
CA GLN A 129 -21.31 -13.68 -8.01
C GLN A 129 -22.13 -13.17 -6.81
N VAL A 130 -21.63 -12.14 -6.13
CA VAL A 130 -22.29 -11.48 -4.99
C VAL A 130 -22.64 -10.07 -5.42
N LYS A 131 -23.90 -9.67 -5.26
CA LYS A 131 -24.33 -8.28 -5.49
C LYS A 131 -24.25 -7.49 -4.19
N LEU A 132 -23.64 -6.31 -4.25
CA LEU A 132 -23.75 -5.26 -3.27
C LEU A 132 -24.84 -4.30 -3.74
N ASP A 133 -25.59 -3.74 -2.80
CA ASP A 133 -26.38 -2.54 -3.04
C ASP A 133 -25.48 -1.30 -2.89
N GLU A 134 -26.02 -0.15 -3.29
CA GLU A 134 -25.31 1.14 -3.23
C GLU A 134 -24.97 1.48 -1.76
N ASP A 135 -25.89 1.24 -0.84
CA ASP A 135 -25.71 1.43 0.60
C ASP A 135 -24.55 0.57 1.18
N ALA A 136 -24.46 -0.72 0.85
CA ALA A 136 -23.35 -1.55 1.29
C ALA A 136 -22.01 -1.14 0.66
N THR A 137 -22.04 -0.66 -0.59
CA THR A 137 -20.84 -0.17 -1.28
C THR A 137 -20.28 1.07 -0.58
N GLU A 138 -21.14 2.05 -0.29
CA GLU A 138 -20.76 3.25 0.47
C GLU A 138 -20.28 2.90 1.88
N SER A 139 -20.97 1.98 2.57
CA SER A 139 -20.59 1.53 3.91
C SER A 139 -19.20 0.88 3.91
N ILE A 140 -18.89 0.01 2.94
CA ILE A 140 -17.59 -0.65 2.84
C ILE A 140 -16.49 0.39 2.59
N ILE A 141 -16.70 1.34 1.67
CA ILE A 141 -15.71 2.38 1.38
C ILE A 141 -15.50 3.28 2.60
N GLY A 142 -16.55 3.65 3.32
CA GLY A 142 -16.47 4.43 4.55
C GLY A 142 -15.69 3.72 5.66
N ASP A 143 -15.95 2.42 5.87
CA ASP A 143 -15.21 1.61 6.84
C ASP A 143 -13.73 1.52 6.49
N LEU A 144 -13.41 1.33 5.19
CA LEU A 144 -12.03 1.31 4.72
C LEU A 144 -11.34 2.65 4.98
N GLN A 145 -12.00 3.78 4.71
CA GLN A 145 -11.47 5.12 5.01
C GLN A 145 -11.17 5.32 6.50
N GLY A 146 -11.97 4.75 7.40
CA GLY A 146 -11.69 4.77 8.83
C GLY A 146 -10.48 3.93 9.23
N GLN A 147 -10.20 2.84 8.50
CA GLN A 147 -9.13 1.89 8.82
C GLN A 147 -7.76 2.28 8.26
N ILE A 148 -7.70 3.02 7.14
CA ILE A 148 -6.41 3.30 6.46
C ILE A 148 -5.41 4.03 7.35
N GLY A 149 -5.87 4.95 8.22
CA GLY A 149 -4.97 5.75 9.07
C GLY A 149 -4.14 4.87 10.01
N GLN A 150 -4.80 3.92 10.69
CA GLN A 150 -4.12 2.97 11.57
C GLN A 150 -3.15 2.08 10.79
N ARG A 151 -3.51 1.71 9.56
CA ARG A 151 -2.66 0.86 8.72
C ARG A 151 -1.42 1.59 8.21
N ILE A 152 -1.56 2.86 7.85
CA ILE A 152 -0.43 3.71 7.45
C ILE A 152 0.53 3.88 8.64
N ASP A 153 0.01 4.18 9.83
CA ASP A 153 0.82 4.32 11.05
C ASP A 153 1.62 3.04 11.35
N TYR A 154 0.99 1.87 11.24
CA TYR A 154 1.67 0.58 11.36
C TYR A 154 2.87 0.46 10.41
N TYR A 155 2.72 0.83 9.14
CA TYR A 155 3.80 0.75 8.16
C TYR A 155 4.88 1.82 8.35
N LEU A 156 4.52 3.02 8.80
CA LEU A 156 5.51 4.04 9.16
C LEU A 156 6.33 3.62 10.39
N LYS A 157 5.71 2.92 11.35
CA LYS A 157 6.35 2.50 12.60
C LYS A 157 7.24 1.27 12.46
N TYR A 158 6.78 0.26 11.71
CA TYR A 158 7.45 -1.05 11.62
C TYR A 158 8.01 -1.38 10.23
N GLY A 159 7.60 -0.64 9.20
CA GLY A 159 8.00 -0.89 7.82
C GLY A 159 9.20 -0.06 7.35
N ILE A 160 9.73 0.82 8.20
CA ILE A 160 10.84 1.71 7.93
C ILE A 160 11.89 1.54 9.02
N ASP A 161 13.16 1.68 8.66
CA ASP A 161 14.25 1.77 9.61
C ASP A 161 14.00 2.93 10.61
N PRO A 162 14.10 2.69 11.94
CA PRO A 162 13.93 3.73 12.96
C PRO A 162 14.83 4.95 12.76
N ASP A 163 15.99 4.78 12.14
CA ASP A 163 16.97 5.85 11.91
C ASP A 163 16.57 6.77 10.73
N VAL A 164 15.56 6.37 9.94
CA VAL A 164 15.04 7.17 8.83
C VAL A 164 13.98 8.15 9.33
N VAL A 165 14.36 9.43 9.29
CA VAL A 165 13.52 10.55 9.73
C VAL A 165 12.64 11.12 8.62
N ILE A 166 13.20 11.27 7.42
CA ILE A 166 12.53 11.83 6.24
C ILE A 166 12.39 10.72 5.21
N LEU A 167 11.16 10.40 4.83
CA LEU A 167 10.91 9.40 3.82
C LEU A 167 11.21 9.95 2.43
N THR A 168 11.77 9.10 1.58
CA THR A 168 11.81 9.37 0.14
C THR A 168 10.44 9.12 -0.49
N THR A 169 10.19 9.73 -1.65
CA THR A 169 8.97 9.47 -2.43
C THR A 169 8.79 7.98 -2.76
N GLU A 170 9.88 7.24 -2.96
CA GLU A 170 9.84 5.79 -3.20
C GLU A 170 9.39 5.01 -1.96
N GLN A 171 9.83 5.42 -0.76
CA GLN A 171 9.37 4.81 0.49
C GLN A 171 7.91 5.12 0.77
N GLU A 172 7.47 6.36 0.53
CA GLU A 172 6.06 6.75 0.63
C GLU A 172 5.21 5.90 -0.33
N GLN A 173 5.60 5.80 -1.59
CA GLN A 173 4.91 4.97 -2.59
C GLN A 173 4.89 3.49 -2.19
N GLY A 174 6.00 2.96 -1.68
CA GLY A 174 6.08 1.58 -1.22
C GLY A 174 5.13 1.27 -0.06
N ILE A 175 4.86 2.25 0.81
CA ILE A 175 3.86 2.14 1.88
C ILE A 175 2.45 2.24 1.31
N THR A 176 2.19 3.22 0.45
CA THR A 176 0.92 3.37 -0.27
C THR A 176 0.52 2.05 -0.94
N ASP A 177 1.45 1.42 -1.67
CA ASP A 177 1.21 0.15 -2.35
C ASP A 177 0.94 -1.01 -1.38
N LYS A 178 1.58 -1.03 -0.20
CA LYS A 178 1.31 -2.04 0.84
C LYS A 178 -0.10 -1.89 1.39
N VAL A 179 -0.51 -0.66 1.73
CA VAL A 179 -1.85 -0.37 2.24
C VAL A 179 -2.91 -0.74 1.20
N ILE A 180 -2.72 -0.35 -0.06
CA ILE A 180 -3.64 -0.71 -1.15
C ILE A 180 -3.75 -2.24 -1.32
N ARG A 181 -2.63 -2.96 -1.24
CA ARG A 181 -2.66 -4.44 -1.30
C ARG A 181 -3.46 -5.05 -0.14
N ASP A 182 -3.31 -4.53 1.08
CA ASP A 182 -4.09 -5.02 2.21
C ASP A 182 -5.57 -4.76 2.05
N ILE A 183 -5.95 -3.58 1.54
CA ILE A 183 -7.34 -3.25 1.23
C ILE A 183 -7.92 -4.27 0.25
N ARG A 184 -7.21 -4.54 -0.86
CA ARG A 184 -7.64 -5.53 -1.86
C ARG A 184 -7.79 -6.92 -1.26
N LEU A 185 -6.83 -7.38 -0.46
CA LEU A 185 -6.91 -8.67 0.22
C LEU A 185 -8.11 -8.72 1.18
N GLY A 186 -8.35 -7.65 1.95
CA GLY A 186 -9.50 -7.54 2.84
C GLY A 186 -10.83 -7.63 2.10
N LEU A 187 -10.94 -6.93 0.96
CA LEU A 187 -12.10 -7.00 0.08
C LEU A 187 -12.30 -8.41 -0.49
N GLU A 188 -11.26 -9.04 -1.04
CA GLU A 188 -11.37 -10.41 -1.55
C GLU A 188 -11.85 -11.41 -0.49
N GLN A 189 -11.35 -11.29 0.74
CA GLN A 189 -11.78 -12.14 1.86
C GLN A 189 -13.24 -11.87 2.25
N TYR A 190 -13.67 -10.61 2.25
CA TYR A 190 -15.06 -10.25 2.52
C TYR A 190 -16.02 -10.90 1.51
N PHE A 191 -15.71 -10.81 0.21
CA PHE A 191 -16.51 -11.42 -0.84
C PHE A 191 -16.49 -12.95 -0.78
N LEU A 192 -15.33 -13.55 -0.49
CA LEU A 192 -15.21 -15.00 -0.33
C LEU A 192 -16.08 -15.51 0.83
N LYS A 193 -16.09 -14.80 1.96
CA LYS A 193 -16.92 -15.12 3.12
C LYS A 193 -18.41 -15.01 2.80
N ARG A 194 -18.85 -13.91 2.16
CA ARG A 194 -20.25 -13.75 1.73
C ARG A 194 -20.70 -14.86 0.78
N LYS A 195 -19.84 -15.28 -0.15
CA LYS A 195 -20.15 -16.42 -1.05
C LYS A 195 -20.32 -17.73 -0.28
N SER A 196 -19.46 -17.98 0.72
CA SER A 196 -19.57 -19.19 1.54
C SER A 196 -20.80 -19.20 2.46
N GLU A 197 -21.24 -18.03 2.92
CA GLU A 197 -22.42 -17.88 3.79
C GLU A 197 -23.73 -17.89 2.99
N GLY A 198 -23.73 -17.45 1.73
CA GLY A 198 -24.87 -17.55 0.81
C GLY A 198 -25.04 -18.92 0.13
N GLY A 199 -24.25 -19.91 0.52
CA GLY A 199 -24.11 -21.22 -0.15
C GLY A 199 -25.01 -22.36 0.35
N ASP A 200 -26.02 -22.11 1.19
CA ASP A 200 -27.05 -23.11 1.48
C ASP A 200 -28.40 -22.44 1.78
N PRO A 201 -29.33 -22.50 0.81
CA PRO A 201 -30.57 -23.18 1.15
C PRO A 201 -31.04 -24.08 0.00
N ASN A 202 -31.15 -25.37 0.32
CA ASN A 202 -32.09 -26.34 -0.25
C ASN A 202 -31.51 -27.34 -1.27
N GLU A 203 -30.71 -28.30 -0.77
CA GLU A 203 -30.56 -29.61 -1.42
C GLU A 203 -30.58 -30.75 -0.38
N SER A 204 -31.59 -30.77 0.50
CA SER A 204 -31.92 -31.97 1.27
C SER A 204 -33.34 -31.92 1.84
N ALA A 205 -34.33 -32.25 1.02
CA ALA A 205 -35.60 -32.85 1.46
C ALA A 205 -36.42 -33.24 0.21
N GLY A 206 -36.19 -34.45 -0.29
CA GLY A 206 -36.95 -35.01 -1.40
C GLY A 206 -36.55 -36.47 -1.68
N GLY A 207 -36.30 -37.22 -0.62
CA GLY A 207 -36.19 -38.67 -0.65
C GLY A 207 -37.44 -39.28 -0.04
N GLU A 208 -37.98 -40.27 -0.76
CA GLU A 208 -39.09 -41.19 -0.45
C GLU A 208 -40.50 -40.75 -0.90
#